data_AF-A0A4Y6KN71-F1
#
_entry.id   AF-A0A4Y6KN71-F1
#
_cell.length_a   1.000
_cell.length_b   1.000
_cell.length_c   1.000
_cell.angle_alpha   90.00
_cell.angle_beta   90.00
_cell.angle_gamma   90.00
#
_symmetry.space_group_name_H-M   'P 1'
#
loop_
_entity.id
_entity.type
_entity.pdbx_description
1 polymer ?
#
loop_
_entity_poly.entity_id
_entity_poly.type
_entity_poly.pdbx_seq_one_letter_code
_entity_poly.pdbx_strand_id
1 'polypeptide(L)'
;MEPLRLMRGGRRAAAEPTPDRWRSSALDAVHSAIHAGFAIGSPVHLGHVAGRIVGYNIGAFGRYTGSGFPLLVRTEFGVAKCSVNEVSPD
;
A
#
# COMPACT_ATOMS: atom_id res chain seq x y z
N MET A 1 0.26 -24.02 24.30
CA MET A 1 0.48 -23.04 23.21
C MET A 1 1.10 -23.79 22.05
N GLU A 2 0.42 -23.86 20.91
CA GLU A 2 0.97 -24.44 19.69
C GLU A 2 2.01 -23.46 19.09
N PRO A 3 3.19 -23.94 18.64
CA PRO A 3 4.20 -23.09 18.04
C PRO A 3 3.75 -22.59 16.66
N LEU A 4 4.06 -21.32 16.36
CA LEU A 4 3.74 -20.73 15.06
C LEU A 4 4.51 -21.44 13.94
N ARG A 5 3.78 -21.97 12.96
CA ARG A 5 4.35 -22.71 11.83
C ARG A 5 4.75 -21.75 10.71
N LEU A 6 6.05 -21.72 10.40
CA LEU A 6 6.60 -20.95 9.27
C LEU A 6 6.14 -21.57 7.95
N MET A 7 5.29 -20.87 7.20
CA MET A 7 4.87 -21.27 5.86
C MET A 7 5.72 -20.54 4.81
N ARG A 8 6.35 -21.31 3.89
CA ARG A 8 7.10 -20.74 2.77
C ARG A 8 6.13 -20.44 1.62
N GLY A 9 5.79 -19.17 1.42
CA GLY A 9 4.94 -18.75 0.31
C GLY A 9 5.60 -19.01 -1.04
N GLY A 10 4.90 -19.69 -1.94
CA GLY A 10 5.34 -19.91 -3.32
C GLY A 10 5.28 -18.61 -4.11
N ARG A 11 6.43 -18.07 -4.50
CA ARG A 11 6.48 -16.94 -5.45
C ARG A 11 6.17 -17.51 -6.84
N ARG A 12 5.10 -17.05 -7.48
CA ARG A 12 5.00 -17.12 -8.94
C ARG A 12 6.15 -16.27 -9.49
N ALA A 13 6.93 -16.83 -10.41
CA ALA A 13 8.00 -16.15 -11.10
C ALA A 13 7.43 -15.01 -11.97
N ALA A 14 7.12 -13.88 -11.35
CA ALA A 14 7.16 -12.61 -12.03
C ALA A 14 8.63 -12.30 -12.29
N ALA A 15 8.98 -11.90 -13.51
CA ALA A 15 10.33 -11.49 -13.88
C ALA A 15 10.95 -10.65 -12.76
N GLU A 16 12.12 -11.05 -12.26
CA GLU A 16 12.75 -10.36 -11.13
C GLU A 16 13.02 -8.90 -11.54
N PRO A 17 12.33 -7.93 -10.94
CA PRO A 17 12.66 -6.54 -11.15
C PRO A 17 13.99 -6.30 -10.45
N THR A 18 14.94 -5.66 -11.12
CA THR A 18 16.19 -5.20 -10.50
C THR A 18 15.88 -4.53 -9.15
N PRO A 19 16.46 -5.02 -8.04
CA PRO A 19 15.98 -4.70 -6.68
C PRO A 19 15.99 -3.20 -6.35
N ASP A 20 16.90 -2.44 -6.95
CA ASP A 20 17.04 -1.02 -6.67
C ASP A 20 15.96 -0.19 -7.34
N ARG A 21 15.51 -0.58 -8.54
CA ARG A 21 14.58 0.20 -9.35
C ARG A 21 13.17 0.22 -8.75
N TRP A 22 12.72 -0.90 -8.18
CA TRP A 22 11.37 -0.98 -7.60
C TRP A 22 11.30 -0.29 -6.23
N ARG A 23 12.38 -0.34 -5.43
CA ARG A 23 12.46 0.37 -4.15
C ARG A 23 12.33 1.87 -4.38
N SER A 24 13.07 2.40 -5.35
CA SER A 24 12.97 3.81 -5.75
C SER A 24 11.54 4.14 -6.18
N SER A 25 10.92 3.31 -7.03
CA SER A 25 9.55 3.59 -7.53
C SER A 25 8.48 3.59 -6.42
N ALA A 26 8.58 2.71 -5.43
CA ALA A 26 7.64 2.72 -4.30
C ALA A 26 7.87 3.93 -3.38
N LEU A 27 9.13 4.30 -3.13
CA LEU A 27 9.48 5.50 -2.36
C LEU A 27 8.99 6.78 -3.05
N ASP A 28 9.18 6.89 -4.36
CA ASP A 28 8.71 8.04 -5.16
C ASP A 28 7.18 8.15 -5.11
N ALA A 29 6.47 7.03 -5.21
CA ALA A 29 5.00 7.01 -5.09
C ALA A 29 4.53 7.43 -3.69
N VAL A 30 5.22 6.99 -2.64
CA VAL A 30 4.94 7.39 -1.25
C VAL A 30 5.20 8.88 -1.04
N HIS A 31 6.34 9.39 -1.51
CA HIS A 31 6.65 10.81 -1.44
C HIS A 31 5.60 11.63 -2.19
N SER A 32 5.23 11.23 -3.41
CA SER A 32 4.18 11.90 -4.19
C SER A 32 2.84 11.93 -3.43
N ALA A 33 2.44 10.81 -2.83
CA ALA A 33 1.21 10.74 -2.05
C ALA A 33 1.24 11.65 -0.80
N ILE A 34 2.37 11.73 -0.10
CA ILE A 34 2.56 12.65 1.03
C ILE A 34 2.42 14.11 0.58
N HIS A 35 3.08 14.49 -0.52
CA HIS A 35 2.99 15.84 -1.08
C HIS A 35 1.57 16.20 -1.53
N ALA A 36 0.77 15.21 -1.93
CA ALA A 36 -0.64 15.36 -2.26
C ALA A 36 -1.57 15.45 -1.03
N GLY A 37 -1.06 15.36 0.19
CA GLY A 37 -1.84 15.49 1.44
C GLY A 37 -2.23 14.16 2.10
N PHE A 38 -1.82 13.02 1.55
CA PHE A 38 -2.11 11.69 2.11
C PHE A 38 -1.07 11.27 3.17
N ALA A 39 -0.89 12.12 4.18
CA ALA A 39 -0.05 11.81 5.34
C ALA A 39 -0.73 10.77 6.25
N ILE A 40 0.06 10.02 7.04
CA ILE A 40 -0.49 9.14 8.07
C ILE A 40 -1.35 9.97 9.03
N GLY A 41 -2.56 9.46 9.30
CA GLY A 41 -3.55 10.16 10.10
C GLY A 41 -4.52 11.01 9.28
N SER A 42 -4.28 11.29 7.99
CA SER A 42 -5.24 12.03 7.18
C SER A 42 -6.58 11.29 7.08
N PRO A 43 -7.72 11.94 7.38
CA PRO A 43 -9.04 11.41 7.07
C PRO A 43 -9.23 11.40 5.55
N VAL A 44 -9.85 10.33 5.04
CA VAL A 44 -10.04 10.14 3.60
C VAL A 44 -11.33 9.35 3.34
N HIS A 45 -11.77 9.35 2.10
CA HIS A 45 -12.86 8.55 1.59
C HIS A 45 -12.39 7.59 0.49
N LEU A 46 -12.84 6.34 0.56
CA LEU A 46 -12.79 5.35 -0.51
C LEU A 46 -14.18 5.26 -1.14
N GLY A 47 -14.45 6.10 -2.13
CA GLY A 47 -15.82 6.33 -2.61
C GLY A 47 -16.69 6.88 -1.47
N HIS A 48 -17.64 6.07 -0.98
CA HIS A 48 -18.51 6.45 0.14
C HIS A 48 -18.06 5.92 1.51
N VAL A 49 -16.95 5.18 1.56
CA VAL A 49 -16.46 4.58 2.81
C VAL A 49 -15.43 5.49 3.44
N ALA A 50 -15.75 6.01 4.64
CA ALA A 50 -14.81 6.80 5.42
C ALA A 50 -13.63 5.95 5.91
N GLY A 51 -12.46 6.56 5.96
CA GLY A 51 -11.24 5.91 6.38
C GLY A 51 -10.16 6.88 6.85
N ARG A 52 -9.00 6.30 7.18
CA ARG A 52 -7.82 7.05 7.60
C ARG A 52 -6.56 6.43 7.03
N ILE A 53 -5.63 7.25 6.57
CA ILE A 53 -4.30 6.77 6.18
C ILE A 53 -3.59 6.23 7.42
N VAL A 54 -3.09 5.00 7.37
CA VAL A 54 -2.41 4.32 8.50
C VAL A 54 -0.98 3.91 8.19
N GLY A 55 -0.55 4.07 6.94
CA GLY A 55 0.80 3.75 6.52
C GLY A 55 0.91 3.70 5.00
N TYR A 56 2.03 3.15 4.55
CA TYR A 56 2.39 3.09 3.14
C TYR A 56 2.71 1.65 2.71
N ASN A 57 2.29 1.31 1.51
CA ASN A 57 2.58 0.02 0.90
C ASN A 57 3.96 0.05 0.24
N ILE A 58 4.88 -0.78 0.74
CA ILE A 58 6.23 -0.96 0.16
C ILE A 58 6.38 -2.30 -0.58
N GLY A 59 5.27 -2.98 -0.88
CA GLY A 59 5.28 -4.30 -1.51
C GLY A 59 5.68 -4.23 -2.99
N ALA A 60 6.68 -5.00 -3.39
CA ALA A 60 7.15 -5.04 -4.78
C ALA A 60 6.36 -5.99 -5.70
N PHE A 61 5.61 -6.92 -5.13
CA PHE A 61 5.03 -8.06 -5.85
C PHE A 61 3.53 -8.17 -5.65
N GLY A 62 2.87 -8.79 -6.63
CA GLY A 62 1.42 -8.98 -6.67
C GLY A 62 0.70 -7.88 -7.45
N ARG A 63 -0.63 -7.98 -7.54
CA ARG A 63 -1.46 -7.04 -8.30
C ARG A 63 -1.46 -5.61 -7.73
N TYR A 64 -1.28 -5.48 -6.41
CA TYR A 64 -1.34 -4.22 -5.67
C TYR A 64 0.03 -3.87 -5.08
N THR A 65 0.94 -3.44 -5.96
CA THR A 65 2.32 -3.04 -5.60
C THR A 65 2.34 -1.67 -4.94
N GLY A 66 3.41 -1.35 -4.22
CA GLY A 66 3.60 -0.05 -3.57
C GLY A 66 3.74 1.11 -4.54
N SER A 67 4.25 0.86 -5.75
CA SER A 67 4.35 1.87 -6.80
C SER A 67 2.99 2.28 -7.39
N GLY A 68 2.02 1.36 -7.45
CA GLY A 68 0.67 1.64 -7.97
C GLY A 68 -0.36 1.93 -6.88
N PHE A 69 -0.20 1.33 -5.71
CA PHE A 69 -1.13 1.40 -4.59
C PHE A 69 -0.36 1.78 -3.31
N PRO A 70 0.18 3.01 -3.23
CA PRO A 70 1.09 3.41 -2.16
C PRO A 70 0.42 3.57 -0.80
N LEU A 71 -0.90 3.71 -0.74
CA LEU A 71 -1.62 4.04 0.50
C LEU A 71 -2.11 2.79 1.22
N LEU A 72 -1.98 2.77 2.55
CA LEU A 72 -2.72 1.86 3.42
C LEU A 72 -3.82 2.65 4.15
N VAL A 73 -5.07 2.32 3.86
CA VAL A 73 -6.25 3.00 4.42
C VAL A 73 -6.97 2.04 5.35
N ARG A 74 -7.19 2.46 6.60
CA ARG A 74 -8.05 1.74 7.54
C ARG A 74 -9.47 2.27 7.45
N THR A 75 -10.41 1.36 7.23
CA THR A 75 -11.86 1.58 7.22
C THR A 75 -12.53 0.69 8.26
N GLU A 76 -13.87 0.72 8.32
CA GLU A 76 -14.66 -0.23 9.10
C GLU A 76 -14.49 -1.69 8.65
N PHE A 77 -14.07 -1.93 7.41
CA PHE A 77 -13.87 -3.26 6.83
C PHE A 77 -12.43 -3.80 6.98
N GLY A 78 -11.54 -3.02 7.60
CA GLY A 78 -10.13 -3.38 7.80
C GLY A 78 -9.16 -2.47 7.06
N VAL A 79 -7.95 -2.98 6.77
CA VAL A 79 -6.90 -2.22 6.09
C VAL A 79 -6.83 -2.62 4.62
N ALA A 80 -6.94 -1.65 3.72
CA ALA A 80 -6.86 -1.83 2.28
C ALA A 80 -5.63 -1.13 1.69
N LYS A 81 -5.12 -1.67 0.58
CA LYS A 81 -4.12 -1.01 -0.28
C LYS A 81 -4.86 -0.20 -1.33
N CYS A 82 -4.50 1.06 -1.48
CA CYS A 82 -5.22 1.98 -2.36
C CYS A 82 -4.25 2.79 -3.23
N SER A 83 -4.63 3.02 -4.47
CA SER A 83 -4.01 4.04 -5.32
C SER A 83 -4.51 5.42 -4.89
N VAL A 84 -3.74 6.46 -5.22
CA VAL A 84 -4.14 7.85 -4.93
C VAL A 84 -5.42 8.25 -5.68
N ASN A 85 -5.76 7.59 -6.79
CA ASN A 85 -6.96 7.88 -7.57
C ASN A 85 -8.23 7.23 -7.01
N GLU A 86 -8.09 6.27 -6.10
CA GLU A 86 -9.22 5.61 -5.42
C GLU A 86 -9.57 6.30 -4.09
N VAL A 87 -8.78 7.29 -3.68
CA VAL A 87 -8.86 7.96 -2.38
C VAL A 87 -9.11 9.45 -2.59
N SER A 88 -10.13 10.00 -1.95
CA SER A 88 -10.31 11.46 -1.86
C SER A 88 -10.03 11.94 -0.43
N PRO A 89 -9.45 13.13 -0.25
CA PRO A 89 -9.41 13.78 1.05
C PRO A 89 -10.83 14.07 1.54
N ASP A 90 -11.00 14.07 2.86
CA ASP A 90 -12.22 14.49 3.54
C ASP A 90 -12.36 16.03 3.56
#